data_AF-A0A835KTF5-F1
#
_entry.id   AF-A0A835KTF5-F1
#
_cell.length_a   1.000
_cell.length_b   1.000
_cell.length_c   1.000
_cell.angle_alpha   90.00
_cell.angle_beta   90.00
_cell.angle_gamma   90.00
#
_symmetry.space_group_name_H-M   'P 1'
#
loop_
_entity.id
_entity.type
_entity.pdbx_description
1 polymer ?
#
loop_
_entity_poly.entity_id
_entity_poly.type
_entity_poly.pdbx_seq_one_letter_code
_entity_poly.pdbx_strand_id
1 'polypeptide(L)'
;MKSVIERYSEAKEDHHQTMSASAEAKLWQREAGSLRQQLHNLQEHHRQLLGQQLSGLDVKDLQSLENKLEMSLRNIRMKKDQLMIDQIQELNAKGSLMHRENIELYNKVNIAHQENMELRRKVYGHGVNEHPESSKARGNILNTENEDALVTLELSQPQSAQRDKSETPSIG
;
A
#
# COMPACT_ATOMS: atom_id res chain seq x y z
N MET A 1 56.87 -41.86 32.28
CA MET A 1 56.50 -40.45 32.52
C MET A 1 56.91 -39.50 31.39
N LYS A 2 57.98 -39.76 30.62
CA LYS A 2 58.38 -38.94 29.46
C LYS A 2 57.35 -38.94 28.30
N SER A 3 56.75 -40.10 28.01
CA SER A 3 55.72 -40.26 26.96
C SER A 3 54.39 -39.51 27.20
N VAL A 4 54.05 -39.17 28.45
CA VAL A 4 52.83 -38.37 28.74
C VAL A 4 53.11 -36.88 28.52
N ILE A 5 54.33 -36.44 28.85
CA ILE A 5 54.78 -35.06 28.66
C ILE A 5 54.93 -34.76 27.17
N GLU A 6 55.49 -35.69 26.40
CA GLU A 6 55.68 -35.58 24.94
C GLU A 6 54.35 -35.53 24.19
N ARG A 7 53.38 -36.40 24.56
CA ARG A 7 52.01 -36.34 24.01
C ARG A 7 51.27 -35.07 24.40
N TYR A 8 51.53 -34.52 25.59
CA TYR A 8 50.96 -33.25 26.01
C TYR A 8 51.59 -32.06 25.26
N SER A 9 52.90 -32.10 24.97
CA SER A 9 53.56 -31.07 24.16
C SER A 9 53.09 -31.11 22.71
N GLU A 10 52.96 -32.29 22.10
CA GLU A 10 52.45 -32.45 20.73
C GLU A 10 50.99 -31.98 20.63
N ALA A 11 50.12 -32.37 21.56
CA ALA A 11 48.72 -31.94 21.56
C ALA A 11 48.54 -30.42 21.82
N LYS A 12 49.48 -29.81 22.55
CA LYS A 12 49.53 -28.35 22.78
C LYS A 12 50.03 -27.60 21.54
N GLU A 13 51.02 -28.15 20.84
CA GLU A 13 51.56 -27.61 19.60
C GLU A 13 50.54 -27.70 18.45
N ASP A 14 49.75 -28.78 18.40
CA ASP A 14 48.60 -28.91 17.48
C ASP A 14 47.47 -27.91 17.79
N HIS A 15 47.21 -27.58 19.06
CA HIS A 15 46.28 -26.50 19.43
C HIS A 15 46.82 -25.10 19.10
N HIS A 16 48.13 -24.97 18.85
CA HIS A 16 48.78 -23.72 18.41
C HIS A 16 49.03 -23.66 16.89
N GLN A 17 48.50 -24.61 16.10
CA GLN A 17 48.29 -24.40 14.65
C GLN A 17 47.14 -23.41 14.37
N THR A 18 46.81 -22.55 15.34
CA THR A 18 46.26 -21.22 15.08
C THR A 18 47.14 -20.55 14.03
N MET A 19 46.53 -20.18 12.90
CA MET A 19 47.21 -19.44 11.83
C MET A 19 48.12 -18.36 12.44
N SER A 20 49.38 -18.28 12.01
CA SER A 20 50.28 -17.22 12.42
C SER A 20 49.57 -15.86 12.31
N ALA A 21 49.80 -14.93 13.24
CA ALA A 21 49.25 -13.57 13.16
C ALA A 21 49.47 -12.91 11.78
N SER A 22 50.55 -13.25 11.09
CA SER A 22 50.82 -12.84 9.71
C SER A 22 49.86 -13.46 8.68
N ALA A 23 49.53 -14.74 8.84
CA ALA A 23 48.60 -15.46 7.98
C ALA A 23 47.15 -15.02 8.23
N GLU A 24 46.78 -14.75 9.48
CA GLU A 24 45.48 -14.18 9.85
C GLU A 24 45.31 -12.75 9.29
N ALA A 25 46.33 -11.90 9.44
CA ALA A 25 46.31 -10.55 8.85
C ALA A 25 46.14 -10.58 7.32
N LYS A 26 46.81 -11.52 6.62
CA LYS A 26 46.64 -11.72 5.18
C LYS A 26 45.23 -12.20 4.82
N LEU A 27 44.63 -13.06 5.64
CA LEU A 27 43.26 -13.54 5.44
C LEU A 27 42.27 -12.37 5.57
N TRP A 28 42.36 -11.58 6.65
CA TRP A 28 41.49 -10.42 6.84
C TRP A 28 41.70 -9.35 5.76
N GLN A 29 42.94 -9.15 5.29
CA GLN A 29 43.22 -8.26 4.17
C GLN A 29 42.52 -8.73 2.89
N ARG A 30 42.58 -10.03 2.58
CA ARG A 30 41.88 -10.62 1.43
C ARG A 30 40.36 -10.46 1.57
N GLU A 31 39.82 -10.74 2.75
CA GLU A 31 38.38 -10.64 3.02
C GLU A 31 37.89 -9.19 2.88
N ALA A 32 38.61 -8.24 3.46
CA ALA A 32 38.32 -6.82 3.31
C ALA A 32 38.40 -6.38 1.83
N GLY A 33 39.37 -6.90 1.07
CA GLY A 33 39.47 -6.66 -0.37
C GLY A 33 38.26 -7.20 -1.14
N SER A 34 37.85 -8.44 -0.84
CA SER A 34 36.67 -9.08 -1.43
C SER A 34 35.39 -8.28 -1.16
N LEU A 35 35.16 -7.89 0.10
CA LEU A 35 33.99 -7.10 0.50
C LEU A 35 33.95 -5.73 -0.18
N ARG A 36 35.10 -5.06 -0.31
CA ARG A 36 35.19 -3.78 -1.05
C ARG A 36 34.81 -3.96 -2.52
N GLN A 37 35.24 -5.04 -3.16
CA GLN A 37 34.87 -5.31 -4.55
C GLN A 37 33.37 -5.59 -4.69
N GLN A 38 32.79 -6.39 -3.78
CA GLN A 38 31.35 -6.66 -3.76
C GLN A 38 30.54 -5.37 -3.59
N LEU A 39 30.95 -4.50 -2.67
CA LEU A 39 30.32 -3.19 -2.47
C LEU A 39 30.41 -2.32 -3.72
N HIS A 40 31.58 -2.26 -4.35
CA HIS A 40 31.79 -1.49 -5.58
C HIS A 40 30.86 -1.96 -6.70
N ASN A 41 30.82 -3.28 -6.93
CA ASN A 41 29.95 -3.89 -7.92
C ASN A 41 28.48 -3.56 -7.61
N LEU A 42 28.04 -3.72 -6.36
CA LEU A 42 26.66 -3.43 -5.97
C LEU A 42 26.28 -1.96 -6.23
N GLN A 43 27.17 -1.03 -5.91
CA GLN A 43 26.96 0.40 -6.15
C GLN A 43 26.86 0.71 -7.65
N GLU A 44 27.70 0.07 -8.47
CA GLU A 44 27.65 0.21 -9.93
C GLU A 44 26.34 -0.32 -10.50
N HIS A 45 25.93 -1.52 -10.10
CA HIS A 45 24.63 -2.10 -10.50
C HIS A 45 23.46 -1.21 -10.07
N HIS A 46 23.53 -0.60 -8.88
CA HIS A 46 22.49 0.34 -8.43
C HIS A 46 22.43 1.58 -9.31
N ARG A 47 23.58 2.17 -9.69
CA ARG A 47 23.64 3.29 -10.64
C ARG A 47 23.06 2.90 -12.00
N GLN A 48 23.38 1.71 -12.50
CA GLN A 48 22.82 1.20 -13.76
C GLN A 48 21.29 1.04 -13.67
N LEU A 49 20.76 0.50 -12.57
CA LEU A 49 19.30 0.43 -12.33
C LEU A 49 18.63 1.81 -12.30
N LEU A 50 19.37 2.86 -11.94
CA LEU A 50 18.92 4.26 -12.00
C LEU A 50 19.12 4.90 -13.39
N GLY A 51 19.58 4.14 -14.39
CA GLY A 51 19.86 4.63 -15.74
C GLY A 51 21.16 5.43 -15.86
N GLN A 52 22.08 5.31 -14.90
CA GLN A 52 23.36 6.04 -14.88
C GLN A 52 24.52 5.12 -15.30
N GLN A 53 25.58 5.70 -15.87
CA GLN A 53 26.83 4.99 -16.23
C GLN A 53 26.62 3.72 -17.08
N LEU A 54 25.78 3.83 -18.12
CA LEU A 54 25.41 2.71 -18.99
C LEU A 54 26.39 2.44 -20.14
N SER A 55 27.37 3.32 -20.36
CA SER A 55 28.29 3.27 -21.52
C SER A 55 29.20 2.03 -21.59
N GLY A 56 29.25 1.22 -20.52
CA GLY A 56 30.02 -0.03 -20.46
C GLY A 56 29.18 -1.30 -20.70
N LEU A 57 27.87 -1.18 -20.89
CA LEU A 57 26.98 -2.32 -21.13
C LEU A 57 26.82 -2.59 -22.62
N ASP A 58 26.75 -3.87 -22.99
CA ASP A 58 26.38 -4.24 -24.36
C ASP A 58 24.86 -4.13 -24.59
N VAL A 59 24.43 -4.31 -25.84
CA VAL A 59 23.01 -4.21 -26.20
C VAL A 59 22.16 -5.28 -25.49
N LYS A 60 22.70 -6.47 -25.25
CA LYS A 60 21.97 -7.56 -24.58
C LYS A 60 21.80 -7.26 -23.09
N ASP A 61 22.84 -6.74 -22.45
CA ASP A 61 22.84 -6.33 -21.06
C ASP A 61 21.86 -5.16 -20.84
N LEU A 62 21.85 -4.18 -21.74
CA LEU A 62 20.88 -3.09 -21.73
C LEU A 62 19.45 -3.59 -21.87
N GLN A 63 19.18 -4.51 -22.80
CA GLN A 63 17.85 -5.10 -22.97
C GLN A 63 17.42 -5.89 -21.73
N SER A 64 18.34 -6.64 -21.12
CA SER A 64 18.09 -7.39 -19.89
C SER A 64 17.75 -6.45 -18.72
N LEU A 65 18.48 -5.35 -18.59
CA LEU A 65 18.25 -4.31 -17.60
C LEU A 65 16.88 -3.65 -17.79
N GLU A 66 16.55 -3.27 -19.02
CA GLU A 66 15.25 -2.70 -19.38
C GLU A 66 14.11 -3.66 -19.03
N ASN A 67 14.18 -4.91 -19.48
CA ASN A 67 13.17 -5.93 -19.20
C ASN A 67 12.96 -6.13 -17.69
N LYS A 68 14.05 -6.13 -16.90
CA LYS A 68 14.00 -6.26 -15.45
C LYS A 68 13.30 -5.07 -14.79
N LEU A 69 13.61 -3.85 -15.23
CA LEU A 69 12.98 -2.63 -14.74
C LEU A 69 11.49 -2.58 -15.14
N GLU A 70 11.16 -2.94 -16.37
CA GLU A 70 9.79 -2.98 -16.87
C GLU A 70 8.93 -3.98 -16.07
N MET A 71 9.40 -5.21 -15.91
CA MET A 71 8.70 -6.22 -15.10
C MET A 71 8.53 -5.78 -13.65
N SER A 72 9.57 -5.21 -13.03
CA SER A 72 9.48 -4.70 -11.66
C SER A 72 8.46 -3.56 -11.54
N LEU A 73 8.50 -2.60 -12.47
CA LEU A 73 7.56 -1.47 -12.49
C LEU A 73 6.12 -1.93 -12.70
N ARG A 74 5.90 -2.88 -13.62
CA ARG A 74 4.59 -3.50 -13.85
C ARG A 74 4.07 -4.14 -12.57
N ASN A 75 4.89 -4.93 -11.88
CA ASN A 75 4.50 -5.59 -10.62
C ASN A 75 4.17 -4.56 -9.53
N ILE A 76 4.94 -3.47 -9.41
CA ILE A 76 4.67 -2.39 -8.45
C ILE A 76 3.34 -1.72 -8.77
N ARG A 77 3.07 -1.39 -10.04
CA ARG A 77 1.80 -0.79 -10.47
C ARG A 77 0.63 -1.71 -10.17
N MET A 78 0.70 -2.98 -10.58
CA MET A 78 -0.35 -3.97 -10.30
C MET A 78 -0.65 -4.08 -8.80
N LYS A 79 0.38 -4.13 -7.95
CA LYS A 79 0.20 -4.20 -6.49
C LYS A 79 -0.44 -2.92 -5.93
N LYS A 80 -0.04 -1.75 -6.44
CA LYS A 80 -0.63 -0.46 -6.03
C LYS A 80 -2.09 -0.38 -6.44
N ASP A 81 -2.42 -0.78 -7.67
CA ASP A 81 -3.78 -0.77 -8.20
C ASP A 81 -4.67 -1.70 -7.39
N GLN A 82 -4.21 -2.92 -7.10
CA GLN A 82 -4.95 -3.86 -6.24
C GLN A 82 -5.20 -3.28 -4.85
N LEU A 83 -4.17 -2.71 -4.21
CA LEU A 83 -4.32 -2.08 -2.89
C LEU A 83 -5.33 -0.94 -2.90
N MET A 84 -5.35 -0.13 -3.96
CA MET A 84 -6.32 0.96 -4.11
C MET A 84 -7.74 0.42 -4.31
N ILE A 85 -7.92 -0.61 -5.12
CA ILE A 85 -9.22 -1.27 -5.32
C ILE A 85 -9.73 -1.83 -3.99
N ASP A 86 -8.89 -2.54 -3.25
CA ASP A 86 -9.24 -3.13 -1.95
C ASP A 86 -9.67 -2.03 -0.96
N GLN A 87 -8.92 -0.92 -0.91
CA GLN A 87 -9.24 0.22 -0.04
C GLN A 87 -10.55 0.90 -0.42
N ILE A 88 -10.83 1.05 -1.73
CA ILE A 88 -12.11 1.60 -2.21
C ILE A 88 -13.27 0.69 -1.78
N GLN A 89 -13.12 -0.63 -1.95
CA GLN A 89 -14.14 -1.60 -1.57
C GLN A 89 -14.41 -1.59 -0.06
N GLU A 90 -13.36 -1.54 0.76
CA GLU A 90 -13.48 -1.45 2.22
C GLU A 90 -14.22 -0.18 2.64
N LEU A 91 -13.83 0.97 2.09
CA LEU A 91 -14.47 2.25 2.40
C LEU A 91 -15.94 2.27 1.96
N ASN A 92 -16.26 1.74 0.79
CA ASN A 92 -17.64 1.62 0.31
C ASN A 92 -18.48 0.71 1.22
N ALA A 93 -17.95 -0.43 1.64
CA ALA A 93 -18.64 -1.33 2.57
C ALA A 93 -18.92 -0.64 3.91
N LYS A 94 -17.94 0.10 4.45
CA LYS A 94 -18.08 0.87 5.68
C LYS A 94 -19.11 2.01 5.53
N GLY A 95 -19.09 2.71 4.39
CA GLY A 95 -20.06 3.76 4.08
C GLY A 95 -21.49 3.23 4.05
N SER A 96 -21.72 2.12 3.35
CA SER A 96 -23.02 1.45 3.29
C SER A 96 -23.50 0.96 4.65
N LEU A 97 -22.60 0.41 5.47
CA LEU A 97 -22.91 -0.03 6.84
C LEU A 97 -23.36 1.16 7.70
N MET A 98 -22.58 2.24 7.74
CA MET A 98 -22.92 3.44 8.49
C MET A 98 -24.23 4.07 8.03
N HIS A 99 -24.47 4.11 6.73
CA HIS A 99 -25.71 4.65 6.18
C HIS A 99 -26.93 3.86 6.66
N ARG A 100 -26.84 2.52 6.61
CA ARG A 100 -27.89 1.63 7.10
C ARG A 100 -28.17 1.82 8.59
N GLU A 101 -27.12 1.86 9.42
CA GLU A 101 -27.24 2.09 10.87
C GLU A 101 -27.86 3.47 11.17
N ASN A 102 -27.48 4.48 10.39
CA ASN A 102 -27.99 5.83 10.55
C ASN A 102 -29.50 5.93 10.23
N ILE A 103 -29.96 5.27 9.17
CA ILE A 103 -31.40 5.11 8.87
C ILE A 103 -32.13 4.40 10.00
N GLU A 104 -31.57 3.31 10.51
CA GLU A 104 -32.18 2.56 11.62
C GLU A 104 -32.32 3.42 12.88
N LEU A 105 -31.30 4.21 13.21
CA LEU A 105 -31.35 5.14 14.34
C LEU A 105 -32.39 6.24 14.13
N TYR A 106 -32.49 6.83 12.93
CA TYR A 106 -33.52 7.81 12.63
C TYR A 106 -34.94 7.24 12.82
N ASN A 107 -35.17 6.02 12.35
CA ASN A 107 -36.46 5.33 12.52
C ASN A 107 -36.77 5.12 14.00
N LYS A 108 -35.79 4.66 14.80
CA LYS A 108 -35.96 4.49 16.25
C LYS A 108 -36.27 5.80 16.96
N VAL A 109 -35.58 6.89 16.62
CA VAL A 109 -35.83 8.22 17.18
C VAL A 109 -37.23 8.71 16.81
N ASN A 110 -37.68 8.50 15.58
CA ASN A 110 -39.01 8.90 15.14
C ASN A 110 -40.12 8.15 15.89
N ILE A 111 -39.97 6.82 16.05
CA ILE A 111 -40.91 6.01 16.85
C ILE A 111 -40.93 6.48 18.30
N ALA A 112 -39.76 6.63 18.93
CA ALA A 112 -39.67 7.09 20.31
C ALA A 112 -40.27 8.50 20.50
N HIS A 113 -40.10 9.39 19.52
CA HIS A 113 -40.70 10.73 19.54
C HIS A 113 -42.23 10.64 19.47
N GLN A 114 -42.78 9.82 18.57
CA GLN A 114 -44.22 9.60 18.45
C GLN A 114 -44.82 9.04 19.74
N GLU A 115 -44.20 8.03 20.33
CA GLU A 115 -44.62 7.45 21.62
C GLU A 115 -44.58 8.50 22.75
N ASN A 116 -43.53 9.34 22.79
CA ASN A 116 -43.41 10.41 23.78
C ASN A 116 -44.54 11.45 23.63
N MET A 117 -44.90 11.80 22.40
CA MET A 117 -46.01 12.72 22.11
C MET A 117 -47.35 12.13 22.57
N GLU A 118 -47.56 10.83 22.36
CA GLU A 118 -48.76 10.13 22.82
C GLU A 118 -48.83 10.04 24.35
N LEU A 119 -47.71 9.76 25.02
CA LEU A 119 -47.63 9.77 26.47
C LEU A 119 -47.91 11.15 27.05
N ARG A 120 -47.32 12.21 26.49
CA ARG A 120 -47.61 13.60 26.89
C ARG A 120 -49.08 13.94 26.72
N ARG A 121 -49.70 13.52 25.60
CA ARG A 121 -51.15 13.68 25.39
C ARG A 121 -51.96 12.98 26.49
N LYS A 122 -51.57 11.77 26.91
CA LYS A 122 -52.27 11.03 27.96
C LYS A 122 -52.09 11.64 29.36
N VAL A 123 -50.90 12.19 29.66
CA VAL A 123 -50.58 12.79 30.98
C VAL A 123 -51.20 14.18 31.15
N TYR A 124 -51.17 15.00 30.10
CA TYR A 124 -51.59 16.41 30.15
C TYR A 124 -52.92 16.69 29.43
N GLY A 125 -53.50 15.71 28.71
CA GLY A 125 -54.72 15.86 27.92
C GLY A 125 -56.03 15.89 28.71
N HIS A 126 -56.00 16.31 29.98
CA HIS A 126 -57.18 16.53 30.81
C HIS A 126 -57.20 17.89 31.52
N GLY A 127 -56.65 18.92 30.86
CA GLY A 127 -56.91 20.30 31.26
C GLY A 127 -55.89 21.28 30.72
N VAL A 128 -56.33 22.05 29.72
CA VAL A 128 -56.04 23.48 29.44
C VAL A 128 -55.83 23.67 27.94
N ASN A 129 -56.72 24.48 27.35
CA ASN A 129 -56.61 25.06 26.02
C ASN A 129 -55.26 25.79 25.89
N GLU A 130 -54.37 25.35 25.00
CA GLU A 130 -53.30 26.20 24.47
C GLU A 130 -53.13 26.00 22.96
N HIS A 131 -52.96 27.13 22.29
CA HIS A 131 -52.93 27.35 20.84
C HIS A 131 -51.88 26.52 20.07
N PRO A 132 -52.07 26.32 18.75
CA PRO A 132 -51.08 25.69 17.90
C PRO A 132 -50.03 26.72 17.47
N GLU A 133 -48.98 26.93 18.26
CA GLU A 133 -47.83 27.74 17.82
C GLU A 133 -46.51 26.96 17.86
N SER A 134 -46.00 26.73 16.64
CA SER A 134 -44.60 26.79 16.23
C SER A 134 -43.54 26.07 17.07
N SER A 135 -43.10 24.92 16.55
CA SER A 135 -41.67 24.61 16.50
C SER A 135 -41.40 23.73 15.27
N LYS A 136 -41.32 24.40 14.12
CA LYS A 136 -40.79 23.82 12.89
C LYS A 136 -39.27 23.71 13.03
N ALA A 137 -38.79 22.64 13.66
CA ALA A 137 -37.39 22.25 13.51
C ALA A 137 -37.25 21.60 12.13
N ARG A 138 -36.78 22.43 11.20
CA ARG A 138 -36.33 22.08 9.86
C ARG A 138 -35.52 20.78 9.88
N GLY A 139 -36.05 19.78 9.18
CA GLY A 139 -35.33 18.62 8.69
C GLY A 139 -35.89 18.16 7.34
N ASN A 140 -36.40 19.10 6.53
CA ASN A 140 -36.68 18.81 5.13
C ASN A 140 -35.33 18.73 4.40
N ILE A 141 -34.73 17.54 4.33
CA ILE A 141 -33.75 17.20 3.32
C ILE A 141 -34.20 15.88 2.70
N LEU A 142 -34.85 16.02 1.55
CA LEU A 142 -34.98 15.07 0.46
C LEU A 142 -35.33 13.62 0.84
N ASN A 143 -36.61 13.29 0.66
CA ASN A 143 -36.94 12.06 -0.05
C ASN A 143 -36.19 12.12 -1.40
N THR A 144 -35.00 11.54 -1.45
CA THR A 144 -34.39 11.20 -2.72
C THR A 144 -34.72 9.74 -2.92
N GLU A 145 -35.83 9.52 -3.63
CA GLU A 145 -35.93 8.37 -4.51
C GLU A 145 -34.73 8.45 -5.46
N ASN A 146 -33.60 7.89 -5.05
CA ASN A 146 -32.49 7.58 -5.93
C ASN A 146 -32.23 6.10 -5.71
N GLU A 147 -32.93 5.32 -6.52
CA GLU A 147 -32.43 4.04 -7.02
C GLU A 147 -30.92 4.19 -7.33
N ASP A 148 -30.12 3.26 -6.81
CA ASP A 148 -28.82 2.90 -7.36
C ASP A 148 -27.80 4.02 -7.64
N ALA A 149 -27.68 5.02 -6.76
CA ALA A 149 -26.43 5.77 -6.69
C ALA A 149 -25.37 4.94 -5.95
N LEU A 150 -24.99 3.79 -6.54
CA LEU A 150 -23.70 3.17 -6.33
C LEU A 150 -22.68 4.31 -6.44
N VAL A 151 -22.03 4.67 -5.34
CA VAL A 151 -20.91 5.62 -5.38
C VAL A 151 -19.77 4.85 -6.07
N THR A 152 -19.83 4.80 -7.39
CA THR A 152 -18.79 4.23 -8.23
C THR A 152 -17.65 5.24 -8.19
N LEU A 153 -16.73 5.02 -7.24
CA LEU A 153 -15.43 5.68 -7.22
C LEU A 153 -14.63 5.12 -8.40
N GLU A 154 -14.89 5.64 -9.60
CA GLU A 154 -14.11 5.29 -10.78
C GLU A 154 -12.74 5.95 -10.71
N LEU A 155 -11.70 5.13 -10.92
CA LEU A 155 -10.34 5.60 -11.12
C LEU A 155 -10.31 6.47 -12.38
N SER A 156 -9.90 7.73 -12.24
CA SER A 156 -9.66 8.60 -13.39
C SER A 156 -8.55 8.00 -14.25
N GLN A 157 -8.89 7.40 -15.39
CA GLN A 157 -7.91 6.90 -16.36
C GLN A 157 -7.18 8.09 -17.01
N PRO A 158 -5.87 7.97 -17.31
CA PRO A 158 -5.16 9.00 -18.04
C PRO A 158 -5.70 9.08 -19.46
N GLN A 159 -6.22 10.26 -19.86
CA GLN A 159 -6.68 10.54 -21.21
C GLN A 159 -5.53 10.29 -22.21
N SER A 160 -5.56 9.17 -22.94
CA SER A 160 -4.78 9.03 -24.15
C SER A 160 -5.40 9.93 -25.22
N ALA A 161 -4.70 10.99 -25.58
CA ALA A 161 -5.06 11.86 -26.69
C ALA A 161 -5.22 11.03 -27.97
N GLN A 162 -6.46 10.92 -28.46
CA GLN A 162 -6.75 10.47 -29.81
C GLN A 162 -6.15 11.53 -30.77
N ARG A 163 -5.07 11.15 -31.46
CA ARG A 163 -4.58 11.88 -32.61
C ARG A 163 -5.36 11.36 -33.82
N ASP A 164 -6.22 12.23 -34.35
CA ASP A 164 -7.05 11.97 -35.52
C ASP A 164 -6.25 11.38 -36.68
N LYS A 165 -6.78 10.29 -37.23
CA LYS A 165 -6.48 9.82 -38.58
C LYS A 165 -7.34 10.65 -39.53
N SER A 166 -6.71 11.49 -40.35
CA SER A 166 -7.36 12.03 -41.54
C SER A 166 -6.42 11.90 -42.74
N GLU A 167 -6.77 10.93 -43.59
CA GLU A 167 -6.87 11.05 -45.04
C GLU A 167 -5.61 11.44 -45.85
N THR A 168 -5.02 10.42 -46.46
CA THR A 168 -4.33 10.55 -47.76
C THR A 168 -5.36 10.71 -48.89
N PRO A 169 -5.15 11.60 -49.87
CA PRO A 169 -5.72 11.44 -51.19
C PRO A 169 -4.68 11.02 -52.23
N SER A 170 -5.12 10.01 -52.97
CA SER A 170 -4.87 9.62 -54.35
C SER A 170 -3.78 10.30 -55.18
N ILE A 171 -3.04 9.40 -55.82
CA ILE A 171 -2.30 9.45 -57.08
C ILE A 171 -2.83 10.50 -58.09
N GLY A 172 -1.87 11.28 -58.60
CA GLY A 172 -1.84 11.95 -59.90
C GLY A 172 -0.39 12.04 -60.34
#